data_AF-A0A1S8X2C4-F1
#
_entry.id   AF-A0A1S8X2C4-F1
#
_cell.length_a   1.000
_cell.length_b   1.000
_cell.length_c   1.000
_cell.angle_alpha   90.00
_cell.angle_beta   90.00
_cell.angle_gamma   90.00
#
_symmetry.space_group_name_H-M   'P 1'
#
loop_
_entity.id
_entity.type
_entity.pdbx_description
1 polymer ?
#
loop_
_entity_poly.entity_id
_entity_poly.type
_entity_poly.pdbx_seq_one_letter_code
_entity_poly.pdbx_strand_id
1 'polypeptide(L)'
;PRALGQELYDLVIDHLQLVEYDYFDLEYVNKDGHTFWLDHLKPLHKQITAHKEYLYTFAVKFYTPHPNLLEDEFTRYLFALQVRKDLQTGRLTCSESTAALLAAFIVQVVQHASTL
;
A
#
# COMPACT_ATOMS: atom_id res chain seq x y z
N PRO A 1 -12.83 12.72 12.85
CA PRO A 1 -14.19 12.46 12.31
C PRO A 1 -14.89 11.33 13.07
N ARG A 2 -16.23 11.34 13.17
CA ARG A 2 -17.01 10.22 13.74
C ARG A 2 -17.15 9.02 12.79
N ALA A 3 -16.87 9.22 11.50
CA ALA A 3 -16.81 8.16 10.50
C ALA A 3 -15.88 7.02 10.94
N LEU A 4 -16.25 5.80 10.57
CA LEU A 4 -15.48 4.58 10.78
C LEU A 4 -14.26 4.53 9.84
N GLY A 5 -13.29 3.68 10.20
CA GLY A 5 -12.17 3.37 9.32
C GLY A 5 -12.64 2.82 7.97
N GLN A 6 -13.63 1.91 7.99
CA GLN A 6 -14.19 1.31 6.78
C GLN A 6 -14.68 2.37 5.77
N GLU A 7 -15.38 3.41 6.23
CA GLU A 7 -15.91 4.45 5.34
C GLU A 7 -14.79 5.19 4.59
N LEU A 8 -13.65 5.44 5.24
CA LEU A 8 -12.48 6.03 4.59
C LEU A 8 -11.86 5.07 3.58
N TYR A 9 -11.71 3.80 3.96
CA TYR A 9 -11.15 2.78 3.09
C TYR A 9 -11.98 2.61 1.82
N ASP A 10 -13.31 2.50 1.95
CA ASP A 10 -14.24 2.36 0.82
C ASP A 10 -14.11 3.53 -0.16
N LEU A 11 -14.01 4.77 0.34
CA LEU A 11 -13.81 5.96 -0.49
C LEU A 11 -12.47 5.93 -1.25
N VAL A 12 -11.41 5.40 -0.64
CA VAL A 12 -10.10 5.25 -1.30
C VAL A 12 -10.17 4.17 -2.39
N ILE A 13 -10.80 3.03 -2.11
CA ILE A 13 -10.95 1.95 -3.09
C ILE A 13 -11.81 2.42 -4.28
N ASP A 14 -12.92 3.10 -4.02
CA ASP A 14 -13.76 3.68 -5.07
C ASP A 14 -13.00 4.75 -5.87
N HIS A 15 -12.25 5.63 -5.21
CA HIS A 15 -11.45 6.64 -5.91
C HIS A 15 -10.38 6.03 -6.84
N LEU A 16 -9.74 4.96 -6.39
CA LEU A 16 -8.70 4.25 -7.14
C LEU A 16 -9.25 3.29 -8.19
N GLN A 17 -10.55 2.97 -8.15
CA GLN A 17 -11.20 1.95 -8.99
C GLN A 17 -10.44 0.61 -8.94
N LEU A 18 -9.90 0.26 -7.77
CA LEU A 18 -9.03 -0.90 -7.61
C LEU A 18 -9.87 -2.19 -7.53
N VAL A 19 -9.58 -3.16 -8.39
CA VAL A 19 -10.33 -4.42 -8.45
C VAL A 19 -9.81 -5.42 -7.42
N GLU A 20 -8.49 -5.60 -7.33
CA GLU A 20 -7.84 -6.53 -6.39
C GLU A 20 -7.42 -5.80 -5.09
N TYR A 21 -8.37 -5.15 -4.43
CA TYR A 21 -8.08 -4.29 -3.28
C TYR A 21 -7.68 -5.05 -1.99
N ASP A 22 -7.99 -6.36 -1.90
CA ASP A 22 -7.76 -7.20 -0.71
C ASP A 22 -6.28 -7.26 -0.25
N TYR A 23 -5.34 -6.88 -1.12
CA TYR A 23 -3.92 -6.82 -0.79
C TYR A 23 -3.49 -5.54 -0.07
N PHE A 24 -4.33 -4.51 -0.06
CA PHE A 24 -3.96 -3.17 0.37
C PHE A 24 -4.78 -2.70 1.56
N ASP A 25 -4.19 -1.81 2.33
CA ASP A 25 -4.83 -1.14 3.46
C ASP A 25 -4.17 0.23 3.69
N LEU A 26 -4.72 0.99 4.63
CA LEU A 26 -4.20 2.28 5.06
C LEU A 26 -3.36 2.10 6.33
N GLU A 27 -2.11 2.55 6.29
CA GLU A 27 -1.25 2.67 7.48
C GLU A 27 -1.15 4.13 7.93
N TYR A 28 -1.00 4.35 9.24
CA TYR A 28 -0.74 5.67 9.81
C TYR A 28 0.36 5.59 10.87
N VAL A 29 1.02 6.72 11.14
CA VAL A 29 2.03 6.84 12.18
C VAL A 29 1.38 7.48 13.40
N ASN A 30 1.54 6.85 14.57
CA ASN A 30 1.04 7.41 15.83
C ASN A 30 2.01 8.49 16.38
N LYS A 31 1.65 9.15 17.49
CA LYS A 31 2.52 10.15 18.16
C LYS A 31 3.92 9.64 18.52
N ASP A 32 4.04 8.35 18.78
CA ASP A 32 5.28 7.72 19.25
C ASP A 32 6.16 7.28 18.06
N GLY A 33 5.76 7.58 16.82
CA GLY A 33 6.49 7.21 15.60
C GLY A 33 6.25 5.78 15.13
N HIS A 34 5.35 5.04 15.79
CA HIS A 34 5.03 3.66 15.42
C HIS A 34 3.96 3.63 14.32
N THR A 35 4.15 2.72 13.36
CA THR A 35 3.21 2.51 12.25
C THR A 35 2.13 1.51 12.65
N PHE A 36 0.87 1.86 12.38
CA PHE A 36 -0.30 1.02 12.63
C PHE A 36 -1.17 0.94 11.37
N TRP A 37 -1.82 -0.20 11.17
CA TRP A 37 -2.88 -0.33 10.19
C TRP A 37 -4.16 0.33 10.69
N LEU A 38 -4.97 0.83 9.76
CA LEU A 38 -6.30 1.33 10.03
C LEU A 38 -7.15 0.22 10.67
N ASP A 39 -7.86 0.56 11.73
CA ASP A 39 -8.89 -0.29 12.31
C ASP A 39 -10.23 0.09 11.67
N HIS A 40 -10.76 -0.81 10.83
CA HIS A 40 -11.96 -0.54 10.05
C HIS A 40 -13.21 -0.37 10.94
N LEU A 41 -13.20 -0.96 12.14
CA LEU A 41 -14.33 -0.98 13.07
C LEU A 41 -14.31 0.20 14.05
N LYS A 42 -13.19 0.92 14.14
CA LYS A 42 -13.05 2.06 15.05
C LYS A 42 -13.29 3.39 14.33
N PRO A 43 -13.95 4.36 14.98
CA PRO A 43 -14.01 5.72 14.48
C PRO A 43 -12.62 6.33 14.28
N LEU A 44 -12.40 7.05 13.17
CA LEU A 44 -11.09 7.64 12.82
C LEU A 44 -10.49 8.50 13.94
N HIS A 45 -11.33 9.31 14.61
CA HIS A 45 -10.89 10.17 15.73
C HIS A 45 -10.39 9.42 16.97
N LYS A 46 -10.66 8.12 17.09
CA LYS A 46 -10.19 7.28 18.21
C LYS A 46 -8.87 6.59 17.90
N GLN A 47 -8.41 6.62 16.65
CA GLN A 47 -7.21 5.91 16.19
C GLN A 47 -6.01 6.85 16.08
N ILE A 48 -6.22 8.06 15.55
CA ILE A 48 -5.21 9.12 15.47
C ILE A 48 -5.47 10.13 16.59
N THR A 49 -4.74 9.99 17.68
CA THR A 49 -4.93 10.81 18.89
C THR A 49 -4.05 12.06 18.92
N ALA A 50 -3.14 12.22 17.96
CA ALA A 50 -1.98 13.11 18.13
C ALA A 50 -1.82 14.22 17.09
N HIS A 51 -2.33 14.04 15.87
CA HIS A 51 -2.08 14.99 14.79
C HIS A 51 -3.33 15.82 14.49
N LYS A 52 -3.10 17.09 14.16
CA LYS A 52 -4.14 18.02 13.69
C LYS A 52 -4.68 17.57 12.33
N GLU A 53 -3.88 16.81 11.60
CA GLU A 53 -4.18 16.25 10.28
C GLU A 53 -4.21 14.72 10.35
N TYR A 54 -5.18 14.12 9.65
CA TYR A 54 -5.29 12.68 9.51
C TYR A 54 -4.50 12.25 8.28
N LEU A 55 -3.26 11.84 8.47
CA LEU A 55 -2.40 11.34 7.40
C LEU A 55 -2.41 9.82 7.39
N TYR A 56 -2.88 9.25 6.29
CA TYR A 56 -2.85 7.82 6.00
C TYR A 56 -2.03 7.57 4.73
N THR A 57 -1.32 6.45 4.71
CA THR A 57 -0.59 5.95 3.56
C THR A 57 -1.27 4.70 3.05
N PHE A 58 -1.69 4.69 1.79
CA PHE A 58 -2.15 3.47 1.12
C PHE A 58 -0.95 2.57 0.84
N ALA A 59 -0.98 1.34 1.33
CA ALA A 59 0.16 0.42 1.31
C ALA A 59 -0.28 -1.04 1.10
N VAL A 60 0.64 -1.87 0.60
CA VAL A 60 0.44 -3.32 0.55
C VAL A 60 0.52 -3.88 1.97
N LYS A 61 -0.57 -4.52 2.41
CA LYS A 61 -0.66 -5.19 3.71
C LYS A 61 -0.33 -6.68 3.59
N PHE A 62 -0.73 -7.29 2.48
CA PHE A 62 -0.50 -8.71 2.22
C PHE A 62 0.23 -8.88 0.88
N TYR A 63 1.49 -9.30 0.96
CA TYR A 63 2.27 -9.63 -0.22
C TYR A 63 1.90 -11.01 -0.74
N THR A 64 1.62 -11.11 -2.05
CA THR A 64 1.52 -12.41 -2.72
C THR A 64 2.90 -13.04 -2.92
N PRO A 65 3.08 -14.35 -2.69
CA PRO A 65 4.34 -15.04 -2.97
C PRO A 65 4.66 -15.13 -4.47
N HIS A 66 3.67 -14.92 -5.34
CA HIS A 66 3.82 -15.07 -6.78
C HIS A 66 3.19 -13.88 -7.54
N PRO A 67 3.98 -13.10 -8.30
CA PRO A 67 3.49 -11.93 -9.04
C PRO A 67 2.46 -12.25 -10.12
N ASN A 68 2.45 -13.47 -10.65
CA ASN A 68 1.49 -13.93 -11.66
C ASN A 68 0.08 -14.17 -11.09
N LEU A 69 -0.11 -14.07 -9.77
CA LEU A 69 -1.43 -14.10 -9.13
C LEU A 69 -2.13 -12.74 -9.17
N LEU A 70 -1.42 -11.66 -9.51
CA LEU A 70 -2.02 -10.35 -9.69
C LEU A 70 -2.49 -10.25 -11.15
N GLU A 71 -3.81 -10.26 -11.35
CA GLU A 71 -4.42 -10.24 -12.68
C GLU A 71 -4.58 -8.82 -13.23
N ASP A 72 -4.78 -7.83 -12.36
CA ASP A 72 -5.00 -6.44 -12.74
C ASP A 72 -3.68 -5.66 -12.91
N GLU A 73 -3.59 -4.85 -13.96
CA GLU A 73 -2.37 -4.10 -14.28
C GLU A 73 -2.10 -2.98 -13.28
N PHE A 74 -3.15 -2.31 -12.80
CA PHE A 74 -3.02 -1.24 -11.84
C PHE A 74 -2.59 -1.79 -10.47
N THR A 75 -3.14 -2.93 -10.05
CA THR A 75 -2.66 -3.68 -8.88
C THR A 75 -1.17 -3.99 -8.99
N ARG A 76 -0.70 -4.57 -10.11
CA ARG A 76 0.73 -4.86 -10.33
C ARG A 76 1.59 -3.61 -10.23
N TYR A 77 1.13 -2.49 -10.79
CA TYR A 77 1.82 -1.21 -10.70
C TYR A 77 1.95 -0.71 -9.26
N LEU A 78 0.87 -0.75 -8.47
CA LEU A 78 0.91 -0.34 -7.06
C LEU A 78 1.82 -1.24 -6.22
N PHE A 79 1.80 -2.55 -6.45
CA PHE A 79 2.74 -3.49 -5.83
C PHE A 79 4.20 -3.15 -6.17
N ALA A 80 4.48 -2.87 -7.44
CA ALA A 80 5.81 -2.49 -7.90
C ALA A 80 6.31 -1.19 -7.21
N LEU A 81 5.44 -0.20 -7.05
CA LEU A 81 5.75 1.03 -6.30
C LEU A 81 6.05 0.75 -4.82
N GLN A 82 5.26 -0.10 -4.17
CA GLN A 82 5.48 -0.46 -2.78
C GLN A 82 6.81 -1.20 -2.60
N VAL A 83 7.10 -2.22 -3.43
CA VAL A 83 8.37 -2.96 -3.38
C VAL A 83 9.55 -2.02 -3.55
N ARG A 84 9.49 -1.07 -4.49
CA ARG A 84 10.53 -0.06 -4.65
C ARG A 84 10.74 0.78 -3.39
N LYS A 85 9.65 1.25 -2.77
CA LYS A 85 9.69 2.03 -1.52
C LYS A 85 10.28 1.20 -0.37
N ASP A 86 9.89 -0.06 -0.25
CA ASP A 86 10.33 -0.92 0.84
C ASP A 86 11.81 -1.34 0.70
N LEU A 87 12.30 -1.50 -0.54
CA LEU A 87 13.74 -1.66 -0.82
C LEU A 87 14.52 -0.39 -0.45
N GLN A 88 14.03 0.79 -0.84
CA GLN A 88 14.70 2.07 -0.56
C GLN A 88 14.75 2.41 0.93
N THR A 89 13.72 2.03 1.68
CA THR A 89 13.61 2.29 3.13
C THR A 89 14.18 1.15 3.99
N GLY A 90 14.62 0.06 3.37
CA GLY A 90 15.13 -1.13 4.08
C GLY A 90 14.06 -1.94 4.82
N ARG A 91 12.76 -1.68 4.60
CA ARG A 91 11.66 -2.49 5.13
C ARG A 91 11.65 -3.90 4.51
N LEU A 92 12.09 -4.04 3.26
CA LEU A 92 12.22 -5.33 2.59
C LEU A 92 13.68 -5.78 2.59
N THR A 93 14.02 -6.75 3.44
CA THR A 93 15.34 -7.38 3.44
C THR A 93 15.34 -8.57 2.48
N CYS A 94 16.19 -8.52 1.45
CA CYS A 94 16.38 -9.62 0.51
C CYS A 94 17.82 -9.65 -0.01
N SER A 95 18.19 -10.74 -0.70
CA SER A 95 19.50 -10.82 -1.34
C SER A 95 19.60 -9.82 -2.51
N GLU A 96 20.81 -9.38 -2.84
CA GLU A 96 21.05 -8.41 -3.93
C GLU A 96 20.49 -8.90 -5.28
N SER A 97 20.62 -10.19 -5.56
CA SER A 97 20.06 -10.84 -6.76
C SER A 97 18.52 -10.82 -6.77
N THR A 98 17.88 -10.99 -5.61
CA THR A 98 16.42 -10.86 -5.48
C THR A 98 15.98 -9.41 -5.67
N ALA A 99 16.69 -8.44 -5.08
CA ALA A 99 16.40 -7.02 -5.25
C ALA A 99 16.54 -6.58 -6.71
N ALA A 100 17.58 -7.03 -7.41
CA ALA A 100 17.80 -6.75 -8.83
C ALA A 100 16.70 -7.35 -9.71
N LEU A 101 16.25 -8.57 -9.41
CA LEU A 101 15.14 -9.22 -10.12
C LEU A 101 13.82 -8.46 -9.91
N LEU A 102 13.51 -8.09 -8.65
CA LEU A 102 12.32 -7.29 -8.34
C LEU A 102 12.37 -5.93 -9.05
N ALA A 103 13.54 -5.27 -9.07
CA ALA A 103 13.74 -4.02 -9.79
C ALA A 103 13.54 -4.17 -11.30
N ALA A 104 14.03 -5.26 -11.91
CA ALA A 104 13.82 -5.55 -13.33
C ALA A 104 12.32 -5.74 -13.66
N PHE A 105 11.58 -6.46 -12.81
CA PHE A 105 10.13 -6.60 -12.96
C PHE A 105 9.39 -5.27 -12.81
N ILE A 106 9.78 -4.44 -11.84
CA ILE A 106 9.22 -3.09 -11.68
C ILE A 106 9.42 -2.27 -12.96
N VAL A 107 10.62 -2.27 -13.54
CA VAL A 107 10.90 -1.55 -14.79
C VAL A 107 10.04 -2.08 -15.94
N GLN A 108 9.92 -3.39 -16.07
CA GLN A 108 9.11 -4.02 -17.12
C GLN A 108 7.63 -3.64 -17.02
N VAL A 109 7.07 -3.59 -15.81
CA VAL A 109 5.67 -3.19 -15.57
C VAL A 109 5.47 -1.69 -15.82
N VAL A 110 6.39 -0.83 -15.35
CA VAL A 110 6.28 0.63 -15.50
C VAL A 110 6.43 1.07 -16.96
N GLN A 111 7.28 0.40 -17.75
CA GLN A 111 7.40 0.68 -19.18
C GLN A 111 6.12 0.31 -19.94
N HIS A 112 5.50 -0.82 -19.60
CA HIS A 112 4.25 -1.25 -20.24
C HIS A 112 3.11 -0.25 -20.01
N ALA A 113 2.92 0.20 -18.77
CA ALA A 113 1.89 1.18 -18.41
C ALA A 113 2.08 2.57 -19.03
N SER A 114 3.31 2.93 -19.45
CA SER A 114 3.61 4.23 -20.09
C SER A 114 3.37 4.22 -21.61
N THR A 115 2.98 3.09 -22.19
CA THR A 115 2.78 2.92 -23.64
C THR A 115 1.30 2.87 -24.03
N LEU A 116 0.40 3.02 -23.05
CA LEU A 116 -1.06 3.17 -23.19
C LEU A 116 -1.46 4.62 -22.91
#